data_AF-A0A1E5W1C2-F1
#
_entry.id   AF-A0A1E5W1C2-F1
#
_cell.length_a   1.000
_cell.length_b   1.000
_cell.length_c   1.000
_cell.angle_alpha   90.00
_cell.angle_beta   90.00
_cell.angle_gamma   90.00
#
_symmetry.space_group_name_H-M   'P 1'
#
loop_
_entity.id
_entity.type
_entity.pdbx_description
1 polymer ?
#
loop_
_entity_poly.entity_id
_entity_poly.type
_entity_poly.pdbx_seq_one_letter_code
_entity_poly.pdbx_strand_id
1 'polypeptide(L)'
;MILPLTGEQYLEKVTENCGAYWKATGVYTDAEGVAVEKFKEAFKPEKFPPGASILFTHSPTRVLTVAFSKDSSVLEFSGVAIENKPLCEAVLESIIGEHGVSPAAKLSIAGRVSELLKLKGAKQAGDAPQAEPAVPVSASAQRTGRDGICRSNM
;
A
#
# COMPACT_ATOMS: atom_id res chain seq x y z
N MET A 1 -19.83 7.96 0.53
CA MET A 1 -20.80 7.42 -0.45
C MET A 1 -21.13 8.52 -1.43
N ILE A 2 -21.31 8.19 -2.72
CA ILE A 2 -21.73 9.17 -3.73
C ILE A 2 -23.26 9.23 -3.78
N LEU A 3 -23.90 8.07 -3.87
CA LEU A 3 -25.36 7.91 -3.78
C LEU A 3 -25.74 7.36 -2.40
N PRO A 4 -26.95 7.67 -1.88
CA PRO A 4 -27.41 7.11 -0.63
C PRO A 4 -27.57 5.59 -0.72
N LEU A 5 -27.17 4.87 0.33
CA LEU A 5 -27.29 3.43 0.44
C LEU A 5 -27.75 3.03 1.85
N THR A 6 -28.54 1.98 1.96
CA THR A 6 -28.74 1.29 3.25
C THR A 6 -27.63 0.28 3.48
N GLY A 7 -27.42 -0.10 4.74
CA GLY A 7 -26.52 -1.20 5.07
C GLY A 7 -26.89 -2.50 4.38
N GLU A 8 -28.19 -2.82 4.29
CA GLU A 8 -28.69 -4.00 3.58
C GLU A 8 -28.33 -3.99 2.08
N GLN A 9 -28.53 -2.87 1.39
CA GLN A 9 -28.18 -2.73 -0.04
C GLN A 9 -26.67 -2.89 -0.26
N TYR A 10 -25.86 -2.34 0.64
CA TYR A 10 -24.42 -2.49 0.59
C TYR A 10 -24.00 -3.95 0.80
N LEU A 11 -24.56 -4.60 1.83
CA LEU A 11 -24.29 -6.00 2.17
C LEU A 11 -24.67 -6.95 1.05
N GLU A 12 -25.83 -6.77 0.42
CA GLU A 12 -26.29 -7.63 -0.67
C GLU A 12 -25.22 -7.73 -1.77
N LYS A 13 -24.64 -6.58 -2.15
CA LYS A 13 -23.61 -6.54 -3.17
C LYS A 13 -22.27 -7.10 -2.71
N VAL A 14 -21.86 -6.84 -1.48
CA VAL A 14 -20.58 -7.35 -0.94
C VAL A 14 -20.64 -8.86 -0.73
N THR A 15 -21.74 -9.37 -0.17
CA THR A 15 -21.90 -10.80 0.12
C THR A 15 -22.09 -11.63 -1.14
N GLU A 16 -22.68 -11.10 -2.21
CA GLU A 16 -22.70 -11.74 -3.54
C GLU A 16 -21.27 -11.99 -4.05
N ASN A 17 -20.42 -10.98 -4.01
CA ASN A 17 -19.03 -11.07 -4.46
C ASN A 17 -18.18 -11.98 -3.55
N CYS A 18 -18.31 -11.86 -2.23
CA CYS A 18 -17.61 -12.73 -1.29
C CYS A 18 -18.05 -14.19 -1.41
N GLY A 19 -19.36 -14.43 -1.62
CA GLY A 19 -19.91 -15.77 -1.83
C GLY A 19 -19.39 -16.43 -3.10
N ALA A 20 -19.23 -15.68 -4.20
CA ALA A 20 -18.60 -16.19 -5.42
C ALA A 20 -17.13 -16.57 -5.17
N TYR A 21 -16.39 -15.73 -4.45
CA TYR A 21 -15.00 -15.99 -4.09
C TYR A 21 -14.83 -17.22 -3.19
N TRP A 22 -15.64 -17.37 -2.14
CA TRP A 22 -15.54 -18.52 -1.23
C TRP A 22 -15.97 -19.85 -1.87
N LYS A 23 -16.94 -19.82 -2.79
CA LYS A 23 -17.29 -20.98 -3.61
C LYS A 23 -16.16 -21.39 -4.54
N ALA A 24 -15.51 -20.42 -5.18
CA ALA A 24 -14.38 -20.67 -6.07
C ALA A 24 -13.14 -21.21 -5.33
N THR A 25 -12.94 -20.78 -4.09
CA THR A 25 -11.78 -21.18 -3.26
C THR A 25 -12.06 -22.41 -2.38
N GLY A 26 -13.32 -22.82 -2.23
CA GLY A 26 -13.71 -24.01 -1.46
C GLY A 26 -13.60 -23.87 0.06
N VAL A 27 -13.61 -22.63 0.59
CA VAL A 27 -13.26 -22.32 2.00
C VAL A 27 -14.50 -22.06 2.89
N TYR A 28 -15.72 -22.24 2.40
CA TYR A 28 -16.91 -21.92 3.19
C TYR A 28 -17.20 -23.00 4.25
N THR A 29 -16.83 -22.72 5.50
CA THR A 29 -17.15 -23.54 6.69
C THR A 29 -18.14 -22.80 7.61
N ASP A 30 -18.56 -23.46 8.68
CA ASP A 30 -19.44 -22.86 9.70
C ASP A 30 -18.84 -21.59 10.32
N ALA A 31 -17.50 -21.51 10.44
CA ALA A 31 -16.82 -20.33 10.95
C ALA A 31 -17.00 -19.10 10.03
N GLU A 32 -16.93 -19.30 8.71
CA GLU A 32 -17.22 -18.25 7.73
C GLU A 32 -18.69 -17.84 7.79
N GLY A 33 -19.61 -18.80 7.99
CA GLY A 33 -21.03 -18.52 8.20
C GLY A 33 -21.28 -17.58 9.38
N VAL A 34 -20.70 -17.88 10.55
CA VAL A 34 -20.80 -17.02 11.75
C VAL A 34 -20.19 -15.64 11.51
N ALA A 35 -19.03 -15.58 10.85
CA ALA A 35 -18.38 -14.31 10.53
C ALA A 35 -19.21 -13.44 9.58
N VAL A 36 -19.85 -14.06 8.58
CA VAL A 36 -20.77 -13.39 7.64
C VAL A 36 -22.00 -12.86 8.37
N GLU A 37 -22.58 -13.62 9.28
CA GLU A 37 -23.73 -13.12 10.06
C GLU A 37 -23.33 -11.95 10.95
N LYS A 38 -22.19 -12.02 11.65
CA LYS A 38 -21.66 -10.88 12.42
C LYS A 38 -21.40 -9.65 11.54
N PHE A 39 -20.88 -9.87 10.33
CA PHE A 39 -20.70 -8.81 9.34
C PHE A 39 -22.05 -8.20 8.94
N LYS A 40 -23.07 -9.01 8.62
CA LYS A 40 -24.40 -8.51 8.29
C LYS A 40 -25.03 -7.73 9.44
N GLU A 41 -24.93 -8.24 10.66
CA GLU A 41 -25.47 -7.58 11.86
C GLU A 41 -24.89 -6.19 12.09
N ALA A 42 -23.59 -5.99 11.82
CA ALA A 42 -22.95 -4.69 11.96
C ALA A 42 -23.54 -3.63 11.01
N PHE A 43 -24.09 -4.02 9.86
CA PHE A 43 -24.63 -3.09 8.86
C PHE A 43 -26.16 -2.94 8.90
N LYS A 44 -26.90 -3.86 9.55
CA LYS A 44 -28.38 -3.78 9.66
C LYS A 44 -28.91 -2.42 10.12
N PRO A 45 -28.36 -1.77 11.17
CA PRO A 45 -28.90 -0.49 11.64
C PRO A 45 -28.46 0.71 10.77
N GLU A 46 -27.56 0.51 9.80
CA GLU A 46 -26.84 1.60 9.16
C GLU A 46 -27.53 2.16 7.92
N LYS A 47 -27.39 3.48 7.76
CA LYS A 47 -27.77 4.22 6.55
C LYS A 47 -26.65 5.17 6.18
N PHE A 48 -26.27 5.15 4.91
CA PHE A 48 -25.14 5.91 4.39
C PHE A 48 -25.64 7.00 3.44
N PRO A 49 -25.87 8.23 3.94
CA PRO A 49 -26.14 9.37 3.07
C PRO A 49 -24.90 9.71 2.21
N PRO A 50 -25.06 10.56 1.17
CA PRO A 50 -23.91 11.10 0.45
C PRO A 50 -22.88 11.71 1.42
N GLY A 51 -21.61 11.41 1.20
CA GLY A 51 -20.50 11.82 2.08
C GLY A 51 -20.16 10.85 3.22
N ALA A 52 -21.08 9.98 3.66
CA ALA A 52 -20.80 9.00 4.73
C ALA A 52 -19.81 7.91 4.28
N SER A 53 -19.05 7.34 5.21
CA SER A 53 -17.98 6.38 4.91
C SER A 53 -18.14 5.08 5.68
N ILE A 54 -17.80 3.98 5.00
CA ILE A 54 -17.57 2.67 5.61
C ILE A 54 -16.05 2.49 5.64
N LEU A 55 -15.51 2.18 6.81
CA LEU A 55 -14.09 2.06 7.06
C LEU A 55 -13.78 0.59 7.38
N PHE A 56 -12.94 -0.03 6.55
CA PHE A 56 -12.42 -1.37 6.79
C PHE A 56 -10.96 -1.31 7.19
N THR A 57 -10.63 -1.86 8.35
CA THR A 57 -9.26 -2.08 8.76
C THR A 57 -8.93 -3.57 8.62
N HIS A 58 -7.93 -3.86 7.80
CA HIS A 58 -7.40 -5.21 7.61
C HIS A 58 -6.14 -5.37 8.46
N SER A 59 -6.21 -6.15 9.53
CA SER A 59 -5.05 -6.40 10.37
C SER A 59 -4.14 -7.50 9.78
N PRO A 60 -2.83 -7.48 10.05
CA PRO A 60 -1.93 -8.60 9.74
C PRO A 60 -2.33 -9.90 10.45
N THR A 61 -2.99 -9.79 11.61
CA THR A 61 -3.58 -10.90 12.38
C THR A 61 -4.90 -11.40 11.82
N ARG A 62 -5.33 -10.91 10.65
CA ARG A 62 -6.52 -11.37 9.90
C ARG A 62 -7.84 -11.08 10.59
N VAL A 63 -7.87 -9.98 11.32
CA VAL A 63 -9.09 -9.39 11.88
C VAL A 63 -9.56 -8.29 10.93
N LEU A 64 -10.84 -8.31 10.61
CA LEU A 64 -11.50 -7.23 9.88
C LEU A 64 -12.23 -6.35 10.89
N THR A 65 -11.81 -5.09 11.02
CA THR A 65 -12.56 -4.10 11.80
C THR A 65 -13.41 -3.27 10.88
N VAL A 66 -14.72 -3.20 11.17
CA VAL A 66 -15.69 -2.39 10.43
C VAL A 66 -16.07 -1.20 11.29
N ALA A 67 -15.90 0.01 10.77
CA ALA A 67 -16.35 1.24 11.41
C ALA A 67 -17.14 2.11 10.42
N PHE A 68 -17.97 2.99 10.95
CA PHE A 68 -18.82 3.87 10.16
C PHE A 68 -18.56 5.33 10.54
N SER A 69 -18.54 6.20 9.54
CA SER A 69 -18.46 7.64 9.74
C SER A 69 -19.55 8.34 8.95
N LYS A 70 -20.07 9.44 9.51
CA LYS A 70 -21.07 10.29 8.83
C LYS A 70 -20.44 11.14 7.72
N ASP A 71 -19.12 11.23 7.70
CA ASP A 71 -18.32 11.99 6.75
C ASP A 71 -17.04 11.20 6.36
N SER A 72 -15.95 11.90 6.01
CA SER A 72 -14.66 11.32 5.65
C SER A 72 -13.67 11.22 6.82
N SER A 73 -14.08 11.52 8.05
CA SER A 73 -13.23 11.40 9.24
C SER A 73 -12.93 9.94 9.56
N VAL A 74 -11.70 9.69 9.99
CA VAL A 74 -11.26 8.37 10.47
C VAL A 74 -11.35 8.39 11.99
N LEU A 75 -12.15 7.49 12.56
CA LEU A 75 -12.33 7.36 14.01
C LEU A 75 -11.22 6.48 14.60
N GLU A 76 -10.71 6.84 15.78
CA GLU A 76 -9.56 6.15 16.35
C GLU A 76 -9.84 4.70 16.78
N PHE A 77 -11.02 4.33 17.33
CA PHE A 77 -11.20 2.98 17.91
C PHE A 77 -12.63 2.39 17.98
N SER A 78 -13.62 2.85 17.22
CA SER A 78 -15.04 2.51 17.48
C SER A 78 -15.68 1.49 16.52
N GLY A 79 -14.95 0.47 16.06
CA GLY A 79 -15.44 -0.52 15.10
C GLY A 79 -15.79 -1.90 15.66
N VAL A 80 -16.55 -2.69 14.91
CA VAL A 80 -16.78 -4.11 15.18
C VAL A 80 -15.62 -4.92 14.61
N ALA A 81 -14.89 -5.63 15.48
CA ALA A 81 -13.83 -6.54 15.09
C ALA A 81 -14.39 -7.94 14.78
N ILE A 82 -14.04 -8.48 13.61
CA ILE A 82 -14.45 -9.80 13.12
C ILE A 82 -13.21 -10.62 12.81
N GLU A 83 -12.97 -11.65 13.61
CA GLU A 83 -11.83 -12.55 13.47
C GLU A 83 -12.16 -13.66 12.47
N ASN A 84 -11.94 -13.38 11.18
CA ASN A 84 -12.08 -14.39 10.14
C ASN A 84 -11.21 -14.02 8.94
N LYS A 85 -10.21 -14.85 8.65
CA LYS A 85 -9.26 -14.60 7.56
C LYS A 85 -9.94 -14.56 6.19
N PRO A 86 -10.78 -15.55 5.79
CA PRO A 86 -11.44 -15.52 4.50
C PRO A 86 -12.31 -14.28 4.28
N LEU A 87 -12.98 -13.78 5.31
CA LEU A 87 -13.75 -12.53 5.26
C LEU A 87 -12.86 -11.31 5.13
N CYS A 88 -11.81 -11.22 5.93
CA CYS A 88 -10.86 -10.12 5.87
C CYS A 88 -10.22 -9.99 4.46
N GLU A 89 -9.87 -11.10 3.83
CA GLU A 89 -9.31 -11.10 2.47
C GLU A 89 -10.39 -10.83 1.41
N ALA A 90 -11.56 -11.48 1.52
CA ALA A 90 -12.62 -11.36 0.52
C ALA A 90 -13.17 -9.93 0.39
N VAL A 91 -13.21 -9.15 1.47
CA VAL A 91 -13.67 -7.75 1.39
C VAL A 91 -12.73 -6.91 0.51
N LEU A 92 -11.40 -7.02 0.68
CA LEU A 92 -10.45 -6.28 -0.15
C LEU A 92 -10.38 -6.84 -1.58
N GLU A 93 -10.42 -8.16 -1.72
CA GLU A 93 -10.46 -8.85 -3.01
C GLU A 93 -11.68 -8.43 -3.83
N SER A 94 -12.83 -8.21 -3.18
CA SER A 94 -14.04 -7.73 -3.87
C SER A 94 -13.89 -6.35 -4.50
N ILE A 95 -12.89 -5.55 -4.09
CA ILE A 95 -12.66 -4.19 -4.60
C ILE A 95 -11.59 -4.19 -5.70
N ILE A 96 -10.43 -4.80 -5.41
CA ILE A 96 -9.22 -4.69 -6.25
C ILE A 96 -8.70 -6.03 -6.75
N GLY A 97 -9.41 -7.12 -6.48
CA GLY A 97 -9.08 -8.46 -6.96
C GLY A 97 -9.25 -8.63 -8.46
N GLU A 98 -9.16 -9.89 -8.89
CA GLU A 98 -9.38 -10.25 -10.30
C GLU A 98 -10.75 -9.78 -10.78
N HIS A 99 -11.79 -10.13 -10.02
CA HIS A 99 -13.19 -9.76 -10.25
C HIS A 99 -13.64 -8.53 -9.42
N GLY A 100 -12.69 -7.68 -9.02
CA GLY A 100 -12.97 -6.52 -8.17
C GLY A 100 -13.88 -5.48 -8.83
N VAL A 101 -14.74 -4.83 -8.03
CA VAL A 101 -15.73 -3.85 -8.52
C VAL A 101 -15.13 -2.49 -8.91
N SER A 102 -13.85 -2.23 -8.60
CA SER A 102 -13.21 -0.94 -8.90
C SER A 102 -11.95 -1.09 -9.76
N PRO A 103 -12.10 -1.23 -11.10
CA PRO A 103 -10.98 -1.23 -12.03
C PRO A 103 -10.10 0.03 -11.92
N ALA A 104 -10.71 1.19 -11.66
CA ALA A 104 -9.99 2.45 -11.48
C ALA A 104 -9.08 2.44 -10.24
N ALA A 105 -9.56 1.90 -9.11
CA ALA A 105 -8.73 1.75 -7.91
C ALA A 105 -7.59 0.76 -8.14
N LYS A 106 -7.86 -0.37 -8.80
CA LYS A 106 -6.84 -1.37 -9.18
C LYS A 106 -5.72 -0.76 -10.04
N LEU A 107 -6.09 0.01 -11.07
CA LEU A 107 -5.14 0.73 -11.93
C LEU A 107 -4.33 1.77 -11.14
N SER A 108 -5.00 2.57 -10.30
CA SER A 108 -4.36 3.59 -9.46
C SER A 108 -3.31 2.99 -8.52
N ILE A 109 -3.64 1.88 -7.86
CA ILE A 109 -2.70 1.16 -6.98
C ILE A 109 -1.51 0.62 -7.79
N ALA A 110 -1.76 -0.03 -8.93
CA ALA A 110 -0.70 -0.60 -9.77
C ALA A 110 0.32 0.47 -10.20
N GLY A 111 -0.16 1.63 -10.68
CA GLY A 111 0.70 2.74 -11.09
C GLY A 111 1.52 3.30 -9.92
N ARG A 112 0.84 3.68 -8.83
CA ARG A 112 1.47 4.35 -7.67
C ARG A 112 2.46 3.44 -6.95
N VAL A 113 2.13 2.16 -6.77
CA VAL A 113 3.03 1.20 -6.12
C VAL A 113 4.26 0.93 -6.98
N SER A 114 4.10 0.75 -8.30
CA SER A 114 5.23 0.61 -9.24
C SER A 114 6.19 1.80 -9.14
N GLU A 115 5.68 3.02 -9.14
CA GLU A 115 6.49 4.23 -8.96
C GLU A 115 7.21 4.27 -7.61
N LEU A 116 6.51 3.96 -6.52
CA LEU A 116 7.11 3.92 -5.18
C LEU A 116 8.25 2.89 -5.08
N LEU A 117 8.10 1.72 -5.71
CA LEU A 117 9.13 0.69 -5.73
C LEU A 117 10.35 1.13 -6.57
N LYS A 118 10.13 1.78 -7.71
CA LYS A 118 11.21 2.37 -8.52
C LYS A 118 11.97 3.46 -7.76
N LEU A 119 11.27 4.35 -7.06
CA LEU A 119 11.88 5.41 -6.27
C LEU A 119 12.73 4.85 -5.11
N LYS A 120 12.27 3.80 -4.44
CA LYS A 120 13.07 3.12 -3.41
C LYS A 120 14.33 2.47 -3.97
N GLY A 121 14.23 1.82 -5.14
CA GLY A 121 15.40 1.24 -5.82
C GLY A 121 16.42 2.31 -6.26
N ALA A 122 15.95 3.45 -6.77
CA ALA A 122 16.83 4.56 -7.16
C ALA A 122 17.52 5.24 -5.96
N LYS A 123 16.83 5.37 -4.82
CA LYS A 123 17.43 5.90 -3.58
C LYS A 123 18.48 4.97 -2.97
N GLN A 124 18.35 3.65 -3.15
CA GLN A 124 19.36 2.69 -2.69
C GLN A 124 20.60 2.64 -3.60
N ALA A 125 20.46 2.96 -4.89
CA ALA A 125 21.58 3.05 -5.83
C ALA A 125 22.41 4.35 -5.70
N GLY A 126 21.87 5.37 -5.03
CA GLY A 126 22.53 6.66 -4.80
C GLY A 126 23.45 6.72 -3.58
N ASP A 127 23.56 5.63 -2.81
CA ASP A 127 24.38 5.55 -1.58
C ASP A 127 25.65 4.67 -1.77
N ALA A 128 25.97 4.33 -3.02
CA ALA A 128 27.28 3.77 -3.35
C ALA A 128 28.34 4.89 -3.26
N PRO A 129 29.48 4.69 -2.58
CA PRO A 129 30.54 5.70 -2.52
C PRO A 129 30.97 6.09 -3.93
N GLN A 130 30.75 7.35 -4.29
CA GLN A 130 31.44 7.94 -5.43
C GLN A 130 32.92 7.92 -5.10
N ALA A 131 33.67 7.01 -5.73
CA ALA A 131 35.12 7.10 -5.77
C ALA A 131 35.47 8.43 -6.46
N GLU A 132 36.08 9.33 -5.69
CA GLU A 132 36.59 10.60 -6.20
C GLU A 132 37.50 10.35 -7.40
N PRO A 133 37.37 11.11 -8.50
CA PRO A 133 38.29 11.01 -9.61
C PRO A 133 39.66 11.54 -9.17
N ALA A 134 40.68 10.66 -9.21
CA ALA A 134 42.06 11.02 -8.95
C ALA A 134 42.52 12.11 -9.93
N VAL A 135 42.78 13.31 -9.39
CA VAL A 135 43.34 14.44 -10.13
C VAL A 135 44.81 14.13 -10.45
N PRO A 136 45.26 14.20 -11.72
CA PRO A 136 46.67 14.05 -12.04
C PRO A 136 47.42 15.31 -11.61
N VAL A 137 48.36 15.15 -10.68
CA VAL A 137 49.29 16.20 -10.27
C VAL A 137 50.30 16.42 -11.40
N SER A 138 50.12 17.47 -12.19
CA SER A 138 51.16 17.99 -13.08
C SER A 138 52.17 18.78 -12.28
N ALA A 139 53.38 18.25 -12.12
CA ALA A 139 54.51 18.95 -11.52
C ALA A 139 55.18 19.85 -12.58
N SER A 140 54.98 21.16 -12.48
CA SER A 140 55.77 22.17 -13.18
C SER A 140 56.63 22.93 -12.16
N ALA A 141 57.86 22.44 -11.94
CA ALA A 141 58.87 23.16 -11.17
C ALA A 141 59.47 24.28 -12.02
N GLN A 142 59.19 25.53 -11.63
CA GLN A 142 59.80 26.73 -12.19
C GLN A 142 61.29 26.84 -11.82
N ARG A 143 62.07 27.33 -12.79
CA ARG A 143 63.47 27.71 -12.66
C ARG A 143 63.64 28.90 -11.72
N THR A 144 64.55 28.76 -10.76
CA THR A 144 65.49 29.79 -10.28
C THR A 144 66.77 28.99 -9.96
N GLY A 145 67.97 29.30 -10.44
CA GLY A 145 68.59 30.57 -10.73
C GLY A 145 69.79 30.71 -9.80
N ARG A 146 70.99 30.60 -10.38
CA ARG A 146 72.32 31.04 -9.91
C ARG A 146 73.29 30.08 -9.18
N ASP A 147 74.48 30.08 -9.78
CA ASP A 147 75.83 30.08 -9.21
C ASP A 147 76.43 28.77 -8.68
N GLY A 148 77.50 28.31 -9.35
CA GLY A 148 78.31 27.19 -8.86
C GLY A 148 79.32 26.61 -9.87
N ILE A 149 80.38 27.36 -10.13
CA ILE A 149 81.72 26.96 -10.63
C ILE A 149 82.15 25.51 -10.29
N CYS A 150 82.59 24.70 -11.29
CA CYS A 150 83.89 23.97 -11.35
C CYS A 150 83.96 22.81 -12.38
N ARG A 151 84.89 22.96 -13.34
CA ARG A 151 85.93 22.02 -13.83
C ARG A 151 85.60 20.65 -14.49
N SER A 152 86.27 20.44 -15.65
CA SER A 152 86.87 19.20 -16.23
C SER A 152 85.93 18.06 -16.67
N ASN A 153 86.09 17.34 -17.79
CA ASN A 153 87.26 16.92 -18.57
C ASN A 153 86.82 16.44 -19.97
N MET A 154 87.79 16.42 -20.90
CA MET A 154 87.86 15.79 -22.23
C MET A 154 87.12 16.43 -23.41
#